data_AF-A0A2V9I7G3-F1
#
_entry.id   AF-A0A2V9I7G3-F1
#
_cell.length_a   1.000
_cell.length_b   1.000
_cell.length_c   1.000
_cell.angle_alpha   90.00
_cell.angle_beta   90.00
_cell.angle_gamma   90.00
#
_symmetry.space_group_name_H-M   'P 1'
#
loop_
_entity.id
_entity.type
_entity.pdbx_description
1 polymer ?
#
loop_
_entity_poly.entity_id
_entity_poly.type
_entity_poly.pdbx_seq_one_letter_code
_entity_poly.pdbx_strand_id
1 'polypeptide(L)'
;MMVRRAFSRSVTALAAILLVVVLFSMGTRAQDRNPPARQFPDIQLPSPARGAAALSALAPYLPQLAASYGKSVDELRDLFLRDNTLWTGTHGRLFYGCEF
;
A
#
# COMPACT_ATOMS: atom_id res chain seq x y z
N MET A 1 1.58 6.36 60.82
CA MET A 1 1.43 6.99 59.47
C MET A 1 2.37 6.43 58.38
N MET A 2 3.44 5.69 58.68
CA MET A 2 4.39 5.18 57.67
C MET A 2 3.89 3.98 56.81
N VAL A 3 3.07 3.08 57.37
CA VAL A 3 2.63 1.84 56.69
C VAL A 3 1.72 2.09 55.47
N ARG A 4 0.82 3.08 55.56
CA ARG A 4 -0.10 3.45 54.46
C ARG A 4 0.63 4.05 53.23
N ARG A 5 1.74 4.76 53.44
CA ARG A 5 2.56 5.37 52.36
C ARG A 5 3.42 4.34 51.62
N ALA A 6 3.87 3.28 52.31
CA ALA A 6 4.59 2.19 51.68
C ALA A 6 3.66 1.33 50.80
N PHE A 7 2.46 1.02 51.31
CA PHE A 7 1.45 0.25 50.60
C PHE A 7 0.97 0.94 49.31
N SER A 8 0.76 2.26 49.33
CA SER A 8 0.37 3.02 48.12
C SER A 8 1.48 3.05 47.07
N ARG A 9 2.76 3.10 47.48
CA ARG A 9 3.92 3.06 46.57
C ARG A 9 4.07 1.71 45.88
N SER A 10 3.82 0.63 46.61
CA SER A 10 3.83 -0.74 46.07
C SER A 10 2.71 -0.96 45.05
N VAL A 11 1.51 -0.42 45.30
CA VAL A 11 0.37 -0.52 44.36
C VAL A 11 0.64 0.25 43.07
N THR A 12 1.21 1.46 43.15
CA THR A 12 1.56 2.23 41.94
C THR A 12 2.66 1.57 41.12
N ALA A 13 3.66 0.96 41.78
CA ALA A 13 4.72 0.25 41.09
C ALA A 13 4.17 -0.98 40.35
N LEU A 14 3.26 -1.72 40.97
CA LEU A 14 2.66 -2.91 40.37
C LEU A 14 1.76 -2.57 39.18
N ALA A 15 0.97 -1.49 39.28
CA ALA A 15 0.18 -0.97 38.18
C ALA A 15 1.04 -0.52 36.99
N ALA A 16 2.17 0.15 37.26
CA ALA A 16 3.10 0.58 36.22
C ALA A 16 3.75 -0.62 35.49
N ILE A 17 4.15 -1.65 36.23
CA ILE A 17 4.71 -2.88 35.64
C ILE A 17 3.67 -3.58 34.76
N LEU A 18 2.42 -3.67 35.22
CA LEU A 18 1.34 -4.31 34.49
C LEU A 18 1.00 -3.55 33.20
N LEU A 19 1.00 -2.22 33.25
CA LEU A 19 0.83 -1.37 32.06
C LEU A 19 1.95 -1.58 31.04
N VAL A 20 3.21 -1.65 31.49
CA VAL A 20 4.35 -1.94 30.61
C VAL A 20 4.16 -3.30 29.93
N VAL A 21 3.81 -4.35 30.67
CA VAL A 21 3.58 -5.68 30.09
C VAL A 21 2.49 -5.64 29.01
N VAL A 22 1.39 -4.92 29.24
CA VAL A 22 0.30 -4.77 28.26
C VAL A 22 0.78 -4.05 26.99
N LEU A 23 1.54 -2.97 27.13
CA LEU A 23 2.06 -2.20 25.99
C LEU A 23 3.05 -3.02 25.14
N PHE A 24 3.90 -3.84 25.77
CA PHE A 24 4.82 -4.73 25.05
C PHE A 24 4.11 -5.95 24.42
N SER A 25 2.93 -6.32 24.90
CA SER A 25 2.12 -7.42 24.36
C SER A 25 1.34 -7.04 23.11
N MET A 26 1.15 -5.74 22.86
CA MET A 26 0.56 -5.23 21.63
C MET A 26 1.56 -5.37 20.48
N GLY A 27 1.67 -6.58 19.94
CA GLY A 27 2.50 -6.86 18.76
C GLY A 27 2.09 -5.94 17.60
N THR A 28 3.03 -5.13 17.12
CA THR A 28 2.84 -4.25 15.96
C THR A 28 2.80 -5.08 14.68
N ARG A 29 1.65 -5.70 14.38
CA ARG A 29 1.36 -6.37 13.10
C ARG A 29 1.14 -5.34 11.98
N ALA A 30 2.00 -4.32 11.90
CA ALA A 30 1.93 -3.29 10.86
C ALA A 30 2.63 -3.71 9.57
N GLN A 31 3.54 -4.68 9.63
CA GLN A 31 4.33 -5.16 8.49
C GLN A 31 3.89 -6.54 7.98
N ASP A 32 2.85 -7.11 8.58
CA ASP A 32 2.30 -8.39 8.15
C ASP A 32 1.45 -8.15 6.90
N ARG A 33 2.11 -8.31 5.73
CA ARG A 33 1.61 -8.56 4.38
C ARG A 33 2.24 -7.60 3.36
N ASN A 34 3.50 -7.87 3.00
CA ASN A 34 3.80 -7.77 1.57
C ASN A 34 3.00 -8.92 0.94
N PRO A 35 1.88 -8.68 0.24
CA PRO A 35 1.17 -9.76 -0.43
C PRO A 35 2.17 -10.48 -1.34
N PRO A 36 1.99 -11.79 -1.61
CA PRO A 36 2.82 -12.50 -2.58
C PRO A 36 2.94 -11.62 -3.83
N ALA A 37 4.16 -11.44 -4.33
CA ALA A 37 4.47 -10.50 -5.39
C ALA A 37 3.40 -10.64 -6.50
N ARG A 38 2.54 -9.64 -6.64
CA ARG A 38 1.45 -9.68 -7.61
C ARG A 38 2.11 -9.89 -8.97
N GLN A 39 1.75 -10.98 -9.64
CA GLN A 39 2.31 -11.33 -10.94
C GLN A 39 2.03 -10.17 -11.89
N PHE A 40 3.09 -9.54 -12.35
CA PHE A 40 2.99 -8.46 -13.32
C PHE A 40 3.09 -9.08 -14.72
N PRO A 41 2.18 -8.75 -15.65
CA PRO A 41 2.26 -9.27 -17.01
C PRO A 41 3.55 -8.81 -17.69
N ASP A 42 4.15 -9.66 -18.51
CA ASP A 42 5.27 -9.26 -19.36
C ASP A 42 4.74 -8.45 -20.55
N ILE A 43 4.83 -7.12 -20.43
CA ILE A 43 4.34 -6.16 -21.42
C ILE A 43 5.54 -5.45 -22.02
N GLN A 44 5.59 -5.37 -23.34
CA GLN A 44 6.56 -4.56 -24.08
C GLN A 44 5.82 -3.63 -25.03
N LEU A 45 5.88 -2.33 -24.76
CA LEU A 45 5.32 -1.27 -25.58
C LEU A 45 6.44 -0.56 -26.34
N PRO A 46 6.19 -0.08 -27.57
CA PRO A 46 7.20 0.58 -28.39
C PRO A 46 7.67 1.92 -27.81
N SER A 47 6.81 2.60 -27.05
CA SER A 47 7.12 3.86 -26.38
C SER A 47 6.23 4.04 -25.16
N PRO A 48 6.62 4.93 -24.22
CA PRO A 48 5.72 5.38 -23.16
C PRO A 48 4.46 6.03 -23.72
N ALA A 49 3.33 5.83 -23.03
CA ALA A 49 2.04 6.35 -23.47
C ALA A 49 1.19 6.83 -22.29
N ARG A 50 0.20 7.67 -22.57
CA ARG A 50 -0.76 8.20 -21.59
C ARG A 50 -2.18 8.21 -22.16
N GLY A 51 -3.18 8.43 -21.31
CA GLY A 51 -4.55 8.62 -21.76
C GLY A 51 -5.09 7.48 -22.64
N ALA A 52 -5.88 7.85 -23.64
CA ALA A 52 -6.44 6.91 -24.61
C ALA A 52 -5.37 6.13 -25.40
N ALA A 53 -4.19 6.73 -25.65
CA ALA A 53 -3.10 6.05 -26.35
C ALA A 53 -2.52 4.91 -25.50
N ALA A 54 -2.38 5.12 -24.19
CA ALA A 54 -2.00 4.04 -23.26
C ALA A 54 -3.04 2.92 -23.24
N LEU A 55 -4.34 3.26 -23.23
CA LEU A 55 -5.41 2.26 -23.29
C LEU A 55 -5.38 1.43 -24.57
N SER A 56 -5.11 2.05 -25.71
CA SER A 56 -4.97 1.34 -26.97
C SER A 56 -3.76 0.40 -26.95
N ALA A 57 -2.61 0.86 -26.44
CA ALA A 57 -1.38 0.07 -26.38
C ALA A 57 -1.49 -1.10 -25.38
N LEU A 58 -2.21 -0.89 -24.27
CA LEU A 58 -2.39 -1.88 -23.20
C LEU A 58 -3.62 -2.76 -23.37
N ALA A 59 -4.45 -2.55 -24.40
CA ALA A 59 -5.74 -3.23 -24.56
C ALA A 59 -5.68 -4.77 -24.34
N PRO A 60 -4.69 -5.51 -24.85
CA PRO A 60 -4.58 -6.96 -24.63
C PRO A 60 -4.30 -7.35 -23.17
N TYR A 61 -3.71 -6.44 -22.40
CA TYR A 61 -3.17 -6.69 -21.06
C TYR A 61 -3.97 -6.03 -19.94
N LEU A 62 -4.95 -5.18 -20.27
CA LEU A 62 -5.73 -4.41 -19.28
C LEU A 62 -6.31 -5.26 -18.13
N PRO A 63 -6.89 -6.44 -18.35
CA PRO A 63 -7.39 -7.27 -17.25
C PRO A 63 -6.29 -7.72 -16.27
N GLN A 64 -5.15 -8.19 -16.80
CA GLN A 64 -4.04 -8.68 -15.99
C GLN A 64 -3.31 -7.53 -15.28
N LEU A 65 -3.15 -6.40 -15.97
CA LEU A 65 -2.56 -5.19 -15.42
C LEU A 65 -3.44 -4.60 -14.30
N ALA A 66 -4.76 -4.52 -14.51
CA ALA A 66 -5.69 -4.05 -13.47
C ALA A 66 -5.60 -4.94 -12.22
N ALA A 67 -5.58 -6.26 -12.41
CA ALA A 67 -5.41 -7.22 -11.31
C ALA A 67 -4.07 -7.05 -10.56
N SER A 68 -2.97 -6.75 -11.26
CA SER A 68 -1.66 -6.51 -10.63
C SER A 68 -1.64 -5.23 -9.77
N TYR A 69 -2.49 -4.25 -10.08
CA TYR A 69 -2.71 -3.06 -9.25
C TYR A 69 -3.86 -3.20 -8.25
N GLY A 70 -4.58 -4.32 -8.24
CA GLY A 70 -5.73 -4.54 -7.35
C GLY A 70 -6.94 -3.67 -7.73
N LYS A 71 -7.10 -3.35 -9.02
CA LYS A 71 -8.15 -2.51 -9.58
C LYS A 71 -9.03 -3.31 -10.53
N SER A 72 -10.24 -2.81 -10.77
CA SER A 72 -11.04 -3.29 -11.91
C SER A 72 -10.51 -2.72 -13.23
N VAL A 73 -10.88 -3.32 -14.36
CA VAL A 73 -10.53 -2.80 -15.69
C VAL A 73 -11.14 -1.41 -15.91
N ASP A 74 -12.39 -1.20 -15.47
CA ASP A 74 -13.07 0.08 -15.61
C ASP A 74 -12.40 1.16 -14.76
N GLU A 75 -12.02 0.85 -13.52
CA GLU A 75 -11.27 1.76 -12.66
C GLU A 75 -9.90 2.12 -13.25
N LEU A 76 -9.18 1.16 -13.82
CA LEU A 76 -7.90 1.44 -14.47
C LEU A 76 -8.07 2.28 -15.74
N ARG A 77 -9.09 1.98 -16.57
CA ARG A 77 -9.43 2.80 -17.73
C ARG A 77 -9.72 4.23 -17.32
N ASP A 78 -10.51 4.37 -16.28
CA ASP A 78 -10.94 5.66 -15.77
C ASP A 78 -9.78 6.51 -15.26
N LEU A 79 -8.84 5.90 -14.53
CA LEU A 79 -7.61 6.57 -14.11
C LEU A 79 -6.81 7.11 -15.30
N PHE A 80 -6.60 6.31 -16.35
CA PHE A 80 -5.90 6.80 -17.54
C PHE A 80 -6.62 7.96 -18.23
N LEU A 81 -7.96 7.98 -18.21
CA LEU A 81 -8.74 9.03 -18.88
C LEU A 81 -8.88 10.30 -18.06
N ARG A 82 -8.92 10.21 -16.73
CA ARG A 82 -9.11 11.36 -15.85
C ARG A 82 -7.81 11.99 -15.38
N ASP A 83 -6.77 11.19 -15.14
CA ASP A 83 -5.51 11.65 -14.60
C ASP A 83 -4.47 11.87 -15.71
N ASN A 84 -4.21 13.14 -16.03
CA ASN A 84 -3.25 13.51 -17.06
C ASN A 84 -1.78 13.32 -16.64
N THR A 85 -1.53 13.06 -15.37
CA THR A 85 -0.19 12.77 -14.84
C THR A 85 0.12 11.28 -14.85
N LEU A 86 -0.89 10.42 -15.07
CA LEU A 86 -0.74 8.98 -15.19
C LEU A 86 -0.28 8.58 -16.60
N TRP A 87 0.75 7.76 -16.63
CA TRP A 87 1.31 7.22 -17.87
C TRP A 87 1.83 5.79 -17.64
N THR A 88 2.04 5.08 -18.75
CA THR A 88 2.65 3.76 -18.78
C THR A 88 4.00 3.82 -19.49
N GLY A 89 5.01 3.18 -18.90
CA GLY A 89 6.31 3.01 -19.54
C GLY A 89 6.32 1.86 -20.55
N THR A 90 7.47 1.62 -21.17
CA THR A 90 7.63 0.52 -22.15
C THR A 90 7.39 -0.87 -21.57
N HIS A 91 7.50 -1.03 -20.25
CA HIS A 91 7.25 -2.30 -19.56
C HIS A 91 5.84 -2.41 -18.96
N GLY A 92 4.90 -1.56 -19.37
CA GLY A 92 3.51 -1.57 -18.90
C GLY A 92 3.28 -1.07 -17.48
N ARG A 93 4.35 -0.76 -16.70
CA ARG A 93 4.23 -0.18 -15.35
C ARG A 93 3.62 1.22 -15.40
N LEU A 94 2.80 1.49 -14.39
CA LEU A 94 2.15 2.78 -14.19
C LEU A 94 3.04 3.71 -13.37
N PHE A 95 3.05 4.97 -13.77
CA PHE A 95 3.85 6.02 -13.18
C PHE A 95 3.05 7.33 -13.14
N TYR A 96 3.38 8.19 -12.18
CA TYR A 96 2.83 9.54 -12.08
C TYR A 96 3.95 10.55 -12.30
N GLY A 97 3.72 11.57 -13.11
CA GLY A 97 4.70 12.63 -13.38
C GLY A 97 4.09 13.84 -14.08
N CYS A 98 4.69 15.01 -13.85
CA CYS A 98 4.21 16.28 -14.41
C CYS A 98 4.69 16.54 -15.85
N GLU A 99 5.68 15.79 -16.34
CA GLU A 99 6.30 15.96 -17.67
C GLU A 99 7.07 14.69 -18.09
N PHE A 100 7.12 14.41 -19.40
CA PHE A 100 7.80 13.25 -20.03
C PHE A 100 8.68 13.69 -21.18
#